data_AF-A0A8T4VX99-F1
#
_entry.id   AF-A0A8T4VX99-F1
#
_cell.length_a   1.000
_cell.length_b   1.000
_cell.length_c   1.000
_cell.angle_alpha   90.00
_cell.angle_beta   90.00
_cell.angle_gamma   90.00
#
_symmetry.space_group_name_H-M   'P 1'
#
loop_
_entity.id
_entity.type
_entity.pdbx_description
1 polymer ?
#
loop_
_entity_poly.entity_id
_entity_poly.type
_entity_poly.pdbx_seq_one_letter_code
_entity_poly.pdbx_strand_id
1 'polypeptide(L)'
;MLLNITVIGLSASLSIITPKQGSYKDMIEIEWLVNNDNDISFEIHIYYTQLGTDRWHPLNPDPIINARKYLWNSTFVADGEYKIMVEGVGNNTIIHNLP
;
A
#
# COMPACT_ATOMS: atom_id res chain seq x y z
N MET A 1 17.35 -0.32 -12.76
CA MET A 1 15.94 -0.37 -13.20
C MET A 1 15.27 0.95 -12.85
N LEU A 2 14.50 1.58 -13.74
CA LEU A 2 13.83 2.87 -13.55
C LEU A 2 12.31 2.68 -13.65
N LEU A 3 11.59 2.97 -12.57
CA LEU A 3 10.14 2.90 -12.50
C LEU A 3 9.53 4.30 -12.37
N ASN A 4 8.52 4.62 -13.17
CA ASN A 4 7.71 5.83 -12.99
C ASN A 4 6.45 5.48 -12.21
N ILE A 5 6.29 6.01 -11.00
CA ILE A 5 5.21 5.61 -10.09
C ILE A 5 4.11 6.66 -10.06
N THR A 6 2.86 6.21 -10.08
CA THR A 6 1.65 6.97 -9.71
C THR A 6 1.02 6.31 -8.48
N VAL A 7 0.50 7.10 -7.56
CA VAL A 7 0.09 6.63 -6.23
C VAL A 7 -1.40 6.82 -6.01
N ILE A 8 -2.07 5.77 -5.54
CA ILE A 8 -3.52 5.74 -5.30
C ILE A 8 -3.77 5.21 -3.88
N GLY A 9 -4.34 6.02 -3.00
CA GLY A 9 -4.86 5.56 -1.71
C GLY A 9 -6.35 5.20 -1.86
N LEU A 10 -6.78 4.04 -1.36
CA LEU A 10 -8.16 3.55 -1.55
C LEU A 10 -9.06 3.57 -0.31
N SER A 11 -8.62 4.09 0.83
CA SER A 11 -9.50 4.25 1.99
C SER A 11 -9.53 5.68 2.51
N ALA A 12 -10.70 6.12 3.00
CA ALA A 12 -10.89 7.47 3.55
C ALA A 12 -9.95 7.75 4.75
N SER A 13 -9.50 6.69 5.42
CA SER A 13 -8.60 6.75 6.56
C SER A 13 -7.14 6.45 6.20
N LEU A 14 -6.75 6.38 4.92
CA LEU A 14 -5.37 6.10 4.54
C LEU A 14 -4.86 7.10 3.50
N SER A 15 -3.66 7.63 3.74
CA SER A 15 -2.99 8.56 2.83
C SER A 15 -1.56 8.10 2.61
N ILE A 16 -1.17 7.93 1.34
CA ILE A 16 0.20 7.53 1.01
C ILE A 16 1.12 8.76 1.10
N ILE A 17 2.15 8.65 1.93
CA ILE A 17 3.19 9.67 2.14
C ILE A 17 4.27 9.49 1.06
N THR A 18 4.77 8.27 0.88
CA THR A 18 5.74 7.90 -0.15
C THR A 18 5.38 6.57 -0.81
N PRO A 19 5.80 6.30 -2.05
CA PRO A 19 6.44 7.24 -2.98
C PRO A 19 5.51 8.41 -3.36
N LYS A 20 6.08 9.48 -3.92
CA LYS A 20 5.33 10.50 -4.66
C LYS A 20 5.37 10.13 -6.15
N GLN A 21 4.64 10.86 -6.98
CA GLN A 21 4.78 10.68 -8.41
C GLN A 21 6.21 11.01 -8.84
N GLY A 22 6.87 10.10 -9.54
CA GLY A 22 8.25 10.30 -9.97
C GLY A 22 8.95 9.02 -10.38
N SER A 23 10.25 9.15 -10.66
CA SER A 23 11.10 8.04 -11.09
C SER A 23 11.90 7.47 -9.92
N TYR A 24 11.89 6.15 -9.79
CA TYR A 24 12.51 5.41 -8.70
C TYR A 24 13.46 4.33 -9.22
N LYS A 25 14.46 3.98 -8.42
CA LYS A 25 15.41 2.88 -8.69
C LYS A 25 15.55 1.99 -7.47
N ASP A 26 15.76 0.70 -7.73
CA ASP A 26 16.11 -0.33 -6.76
C ASP A 26 15.06 -0.56 -5.67
N MET A 27 15.19 0.11 -4.53
CA MET A 27 14.31 -0.05 -3.37
C MET A 27 13.38 1.16 -3.25
N ILE A 28 12.08 0.91 -3.13
CA ILE A 28 11.06 1.94 -2.95
C ILE A 28 10.47 1.79 -1.56
N GLU A 29 10.61 2.82 -0.73
CA GLU A 29 9.90 2.89 0.54
C GLU A 29 8.48 3.41 0.31
N ILE A 30 7.51 2.57 0.66
CA ILE A 30 6.08 2.87 0.62
C ILE A 30 5.68 3.22 2.05
N GLU A 31 5.37 4.47 2.32
CA GLU A 31 4.96 4.97 3.62
C GLU A 31 3.52 5.51 3.55
N TRP A 32 2.72 5.23 4.58
CA TRP A 32 1.35 5.69 4.68
C TRP A 32 1.00 6.23 6.07
N LEU A 33 0.06 7.16 6.08
CA LEU A 33 -0.60 7.68 7.26
C LEU A 33 -1.98 7.06 7.39
N VAL A 34 -2.31 6.59 8.58
CA VAL A 34 -3.67 6.18 8.94
C VAL A 34 -4.33 7.33 9.68
N ASN A 35 -5.38 7.91 9.09
CA ASN A 35 -6.18 9.01 9.64
C ASN A 35 -7.33 8.45 10.50
N ASN A 36 -7.01 7.62 11.50
CA ASN A 36 -7.98 7.14 12.47
C ASN A 36 -7.35 7.18 13.87
N ASP A 37 -7.94 8.00 14.75
CA ASP A 37 -7.52 8.15 16.15
C ASP A 37 -8.00 7.01 17.04
N ASN A 38 -8.90 6.16 16.53
CA ASN A 38 -9.30 4.96 17.25
C ASN A 38 -8.19 3.93 17.05
N ASP A 39 -7.60 3.48 18.15
CA ASP A 39 -6.53 2.48 18.29
C ASP A 39 -6.97 1.06 17.83
N ILE A 40 -7.68 0.99 16.71
CA ILE A 40 -8.14 -0.24 16.07
C ILE A 40 -7.04 -0.79 15.18
N SER A 41 -6.85 -2.11 15.26
CA SER A 41 -5.88 -2.81 14.42
C SER A 41 -6.30 -2.76 12.96
N PHE A 42 -5.39 -2.38 12.07
CA PHE A 42 -5.59 -2.39 10.62
C PHE A 42 -4.69 -3.42 9.95
N GLU A 43 -5.27 -4.12 8.98
CA GLU A 43 -4.53 -4.93 8.02
C GLU A 43 -4.24 -4.09 6.78
N ILE A 44 -2.97 -4.01 6.39
CA ILE A 44 -2.54 -3.27 5.21
C ILE A 44 -2.19 -4.24 4.09
N HIS A 45 -2.81 -4.02 2.94
CA HIS A 45 -2.49 -4.68 1.68
C HIS A 45 -1.92 -3.68 0.70
N ILE A 46 -0.82 -4.04 0.04
CA ILE A 46 -0.13 -3.20 -0.91
C ILE A 46 -0.10 -3.92 -2.25
N TYR A 47 -0.48 -3.19 -3.29
CA TYR A 47 -0.53 -3.71 -4.65
C TYR A 47 0.20 -2.80 -5.62
N TYR A 48 0.66 -3.38 -6.72
CA TYR A 48 1.16 -2.64 -7.87
C TYR A 48 0.53 -3.17 -9.17
N THR A 49 0.47 -2.30 -10.18
CA THR A 49 0.12 -2.69 -11.56
C THR A 49 0.94 -1.87 -12.54
N GLN A 50 1.29 -2.45 -13.69
CA GLN A 50 1.91 -1.71 -14.78
C GLN A 50 0.83 -0.95 -15.56
N LEU A 51 1.12 0.30 -15.95
CA LEU A 51 0.17 1.09 -16.73
C LEU A 51 -0.16 0.40 -18.06
N GLY A 52 -1.44 0.37 -18.41
CA GLY A 52 -1.94 -0.36 -19.58
C GLY A 52 -2.30 -1.82 -19.28
N THR A 53 -2.14 -2.29 -18.04
CA THR A 53 -2.61 -3.60 -17.60
C THR A 53 -3.71 -3.46 -16.54
N ASP A 54 -4.65 -4.41 -16.52
CA ASP A 54 -5.74 -4.44 -15.53
C ASP A 54 -5.43 -5.38 -14.35
N ARG A 55 -4.22 -5.93 -14.29
CA ARG A 55 -3.83 -6.94 -13.30
C ARG A 55 -3.05 -6.30 -12.15
N TRP A 56 -3.67 -6.28 -10.98
CA TRP A 56 -3.00 -5.91 -9.74
C TRP A 56 -2.24 -7.10 -9.15
N HIS A 57 -1.02 -6.84 -8.70
CA HIS A 57 -0.13 -7.80 -8.06
C HIS A 57 0.11 -7.41 -6.60
N PRO A 58 -0.08 -8.33 -5.64
CA PRO A 58 0.22 -8.05 -4.24
C PRO A 58 1.74 -7.93 -4.04
N LEU A 59 2.17 -6.92 -3.27
CA LEU A 59 3.57 -6.76 -2.85
C LEU A 59 3.88 -7.52 -1.58
N ASN A 60 2.90 -7.63 -0.68
CA ASN A 60 3.00 -8.41 0.55
C ASN A 60 2.09 -9.65 0.45
N PRO A 61 2.63 -10.86 0.68
CA PRO A 61 1.82 -12.08 0.66
C PRO A 61 0.88 -12.15 1.88
N ASP A 62 1.31 -11.61 3.01
CA ASP A 62 0.56 -11.54 4.26
C ASP A 62 0.22 -10.09 4.60
N PRO A 63 -0.96 -9.80 5.19
CA PRO A 63 -1.33 -8.45 5.61
C PRO A 63 -0.33 -7.89 6.61
N ILE A 64 0.02 -6.62 6.43
CA ILE A 64 0.91 -5.92 7.35
C ILE A 64 0.06 -5.29 8.45
N ILE A 65 0.31 -5.65 9.70
CA ILE A 65 -0.49 -5.20 10.84
C ILE A 65 0.18 -4.01 11.51
N ASN A 66 -0.55 -2.90 11.68
CA ASN A 66 -0.14 -1.72 12.44
C ASN A 66 1.20 -1.08 12.02
N ALA A 67 1.74 -1.41 10.84
CA ALA A 67 2.90 -0.72 10.30
C ALA A 67 2.47 0.53 9.54
N ARG A 68 3.45 1.42 9.33
CA ARG A 68 3.29 2.66 8.55
C ARG A 68 4.16 2.69 7.30
N LYS A 69 4.98 1.66 7.10
CA LYS A 69 5.92 1.57 5.99
C LYS A 69 6.16 0.15 5.52
N TYR A 70 6.50 0.01 4.25
CA TYR A 70 6.91 -1.21 3.60
C TYR A 70 8.02 -0.91 2.60
N LEU A 71 9.03 -1.78 2.53
CA LEU A 71 10.14 -1.63 1.61
C LEU A 71 9.98 -2.58 0.43
N TRP A 72 9.69 -2.02 -0.74
CA TRP A 72 9.53 -2.79 -1.96
C TRP A 72 10.85 -2.89 -2.73
N ASN A 73 11.29 -4.12 -3.00
CA ASN A 73 12.36 -4.38 -3.96
C ASN A 73 11.81 -4.41 -5.39
N SER A 74 12.00 -3.31 -6.12
CA SER A 74 11.53 -3.16 -7.50
C SER A 74 12.44 -3.78 -8.55
N THR A 75 13.61 -4.31 -8.17
CA THR A 75 14.56 -4.91 -9.13
C THR A 75 14.04 -6.16 -9.85
N PHE A 76 12.89 -6.69 -9.43
CA PHE A 76 12.26 -7.88 -9.99
C PHE A 76 11.15 -7.59 -11.02
N VAL A 77 10.78 -6.32 -11.24
CA VAL A 77 9.77 -5.95 -12.25
C VAL A 77 10.44 -5.43 -13.53
N ALA A 78 9.70 -5.10 -14.57
CA ALA A 78 10.29 -4.47 -15.76
C ALA A 78 10.40 -2.96 -15.59
N ASP A 79 11.28 -2.30 -16.34
CA ASP A 79 11.24 -0.83 -16.48
C ASP A 79 9.89 -0.40 -17.04
N GLY A 80 9.35 0.73 -16.56
CA GLY A 80 8.08 1.26 -17.08
C GLY A 80 7.29 2.13 -16.10
N GLU A 81 6.03 2.38 -16.45
CA GLU A 81 5.10 3.17 -15.64
C GLU A 81 4.22 2.24 -14.80
N TYR A 82 4.09 2.56 -13.52
CA TYR A 82 3.41 1.74 -12.53
C TYR A 82 2.46 2.57 -11.68
N LYS A 83 1.39 1.92 -11.21
CA LYS A 83 0.53 2.42 -10.15
C LYS A 83 0.79 1.60 -8.89
N ILE A 84 0.87 2.27 -7.74
CA ILE A 84 0.87 1.65 -6.42
C ILE A 84 -0.43 1.98 -5.72
N MET A 85 -0.96 0.97 -5.03
CA MET A 85 -2.17 1.06 -4.25
C MET A 85 -1.93 0.52 -2.85
N VAL A 86 -2.36 1.29 -1.84
CA VAL A 86 -2.38 0.84 -0.45
C VAL A 86 -3.82 0.81 0.02
N GLU A 87 -4.24 -0.35 0.50
CA GLU A 87 -5.56 -0.64 1.01
C GLU A 87 -5.46 -0.98 2.50
N GLY A 88 -6.23 -0.27 3.32
CA GLY A 88 -6.36 -0.58 4.74
C GLY A 88 -7.71 -1.25 5.00
N VAL A 89 -7.67 -2.48 5.51
CA VAL A 89 -8.84 -3.24 5.94
C VAL A 89 -8.93 -3.11 7.46
N GLY A 90 -9.94 -2.40 7.93
CA GLY A 90 -10.21 -2.30 9.36
C GLY A 90 -10.78 -3.63 9.85
N ASN A 91 -10.14 -4.25 10.84
CA ASN A 91 -10.78 -5.32 11.59
C ASN A 91 -11.85 -4.71 12.46
N ASN A 92 -13.05 -4.55 11.89
CA ASN A 92 -14.25 -4.26 12.65
C ASN A 92 -14.62 -5.55 13.40
N THR A 93 -13.80 -5.94 14.38
CA THR A 93 -14.22 -6.90 15.39
C THR A 93 -15.28 -6.16 16.19
N ILE A 94 -16.51 -6.18 15.68
CA ILE A 94 -17.66 -5.86 16.48
C ILE A 94 -17.67 -6.93 17.57
N ILE A 95 -17.08 -6.61 18.72
CA ILE A 95 -17.26 -7.37 19.95
C ILE A 95 -18.70 -7.07 20.40
N HIS A 96 -19.68 -7.51 19.62
CA HIS A 96 -20.99 -7.79 20.17
C HIS A 96 -20.79 -9.04 21.00
N ASN A 97 -20.60 -8.83 22.30
CA ASN A 97 -20.95 -9.74 23.39
C ASN A 97 -20.32 -9.20 24.69
N LEU A 98 -20.99 -8.99 25.83
CA LEU A 98 -22.30 -9.34 26.45
C LEU A 98 -22.31 -8.56 27.81
N PRO A 99 -23.36 -8.57 28.66
CA PRO A 99 -24.79 -8.82 28.50
C PRO A 99 -25.66 -7.56 28.64
#